data_AF-A0A959A3N9-F1
#
_entry.id   AF-A0A959A3N9-F1
#
_cell.length_a   1.000
_cell.length_b   1.000
_cell.length_c   1.000
_cell.angle_alpha   90.00
_cell.angle_beta   90.00
_cell.angle_gamma   90.00
#
_symmetry.space_group_name_H-M   'P 1'
#
loop_
_entity.id
_entity.type
_entity.pdbx_description
1 polymer ?
#
loop_
_entity_poly.entity_id
_entity_poly.type
_entity_poly.pdbx_seq_one_letter_code
_entity_poly.pdbx_strand_id
1 'polypeptide(L)'
;TNLAPAMAGTDLFTHIRYMTYTTIPTISITLLIFLIWGFTVDAKSSIDTVQTVHAAIASKFNITPWLFLVPVLVIGAILKKAPAIPALLMGALLGGIFAIIFQPHLVLELAGTTVPSAWAYYKGVMLALYSETNIITGNASVDDLLSASGMFGMMNTIWLIICAMTFGGVMESSGMLKRIADSIIQYAHSTGSLVASTAATCVVFNLTASDQYISIVVPGRMYAPTYKERGLAPENLSRTLEDSGTVTSAIVPWNTCGAYQSTVLGVSTFAYMPYAFFNFLSPLMTITYAYLGIKIRKLASKPSDD
;
A
#
# COMPACT_ATOMS: atom_id res chain seq x y z
N THR A 1 5.72 -4.24 -4.21
CA THR A 1 5.82 -5.24 -5.29
C THR A 1 7.01 -5.10 -6.22
N ASN A 2 7.34 -3.94 -6.82
CA ASN A 2 8.52 -3.88 -7.70
C ASN A 2 9.86 -3.95 -6.95
N LEU A 3 9.88 -3.50 -5.69
CA LEU A 3 11.10 -3.38 -4.89
C LEU A 3 11.62 -4.75 -4.40
N ALA A 4 10.74 -5.58 -3.83
CA ALA A 4 11.11 -6.89 -3.30
C ALA A 4 11.84 -7.82 -4.30
N PRO A 5 11.36 -8.00 -5.56
CA PRO A 5 12.07 -8.82 -6.53
C PRO A 5 13.39 -8.20 -6.97
N ALA A 6 13.46 -6.87 -7.08
CA ALA A 6 14.71 -6.18 -7.40
C ALA A 6 15.77 -6.37 -6.31
N MET A 7 15.37 -6.37 -5.04
CA MET A 7 16.29 -6.59 -3.91
C MET A 7 16.72 -8.05 -3.78
N ALA A 8 15.83 -8.99 -4.11
CA ALA A 8 16.13 -10.41 -4.05
C ALA A 8 16.86 -10.95 -5.30
N GLY A 9 16.83 -10.22 -6.42
CA GLY A 9 17.43 -10.65 -7.69
C GLY A 9 16.56 -11.59 -8.52
N THR A 10 15.24 -11.39 -8.55
CA THR A 10 14.29 -12.13 -9.40
C THR A 10 13.51 -11.16 -10.30
N ASP A 11 12.88 -11.68 -11.37
CA ASP A 11 12.02 -10.85 -12.23
C ASP A 11 10.62 -10.67 -11.62
N LEU A 12 9.97 -9.55 -11.97
CA LEU A 12 8.67 -9.15 -11.43
C LEU A 12 7.58 -10.21 -11.68
N PHE A 13 7.57 -10.86 -12.85
CA PHE A 13 6.49 -11.79 -13.20
C PHE A 13 6.64 -13.11 -12.46
N THR A 14 7.87 -13.63 -12.35
CA THR A 14 8.18 -14.80 -11.52
C THR A 14 7.83 -14.53 -10.07
N HIS A 15 8.20 -13.36 -9.55
CA HIS A 15 7.82 -12.93 -8.20
C HIS A 15 6.31 -12.90 -7.99
N ILE A 16 5.55 -12.21 -8.85
CA ILE A 16 4.09 -12.13 -8.76
C ILE A 16 3.46 -13.53 -8.73
N ARG A 17 3.87 -14.41 -9.65
CA ARG A 17 3.38 -15.79 -9.70
C ARG A 17 3.70 -16.54 -8.41
N TYR A 18 4.91 -16.36 -7.87
CA TYR A 18 5.36 -17.07 -6.69
C TYR A 18 4.70 -16.57 -5.39
N MET A 19 4.37 -15.28 -5.32
CA MET A 19 3.64 -14.72 -4.19
C MET A 19 2.21 -15.24 -4.08
N THR A 20 1.57 -15.60 -5.19
CA THR A 20 0.19 -16.13 -5.16
C THR A 20 0.01 -17.30 -4.20
N TYR A 21 1.05 -18.09 -3.97
CA TYR A 21 1.03 -19.22 -3.05
C TYR A 21 0.72 -18.84 -1.61
N THR A 22 1.15 -17.67 -1.14
CA THR A 22 0.88 -17.16 0.23
C THR A 22 -0.20 -16.09 0.22
N THR A 23 -0.25 -15.25 -0.81
CA THR A 23 -1.24 -14.17 -0.95
C THR A 23 -2.68 -14.70 -1.08
N ILE A 24 -2.92 -15.69 -1.96
CA ILE A 24 -4.28 -16.21 -2.19
C ILE A 24 -4.87 -16.87 -0.92
N PRO A 25 -4.15 -17.73 -0.19
CA PRO A 25 -4.65 -18.25 1.09
C PRO A 25 -4.92 -17.13 2.10
N THR A 26 -4.00 -16.16 2.22
CA THR A 26 -4.12 -15.07 3.20
C THR A 26 -5.34 -14.19 2.91
N ILE A 27 -5.55 -13.79 1.66
CA ILE A 27 -6.71 -13.00 1.27
C ILE A 27 -8.00 -13.81 1.42
N SER A 28 -7.97 -15.11 1.14
CA SER A 28 -9.14 -15.99 1.34
C SER A 28 -9.55 -16.06 2.80
N ILE A 29 -8.60 -16.24 3.72
CA ILE A 29 -8.86 -16.23 5.16
C ILE A 29 -9.39 -14.86 5.60
N THR A 30 -8.78 -13.78 5.10
CA THR A 30 -9.22 -12.41 5.40
C THR A 30 -10.66 -12.17 4.94
N LEU A 31 -11.01 -12.59 3.73
CA LEU A 31 -12.38 -12.49 3.19
C LEU A 31 -13.36 -13.33 3.99
N LEU A 32 -12.97 -14.53 4.43
CA LEU A 32 -13.81 -15.37 5.30
C LEU A 32 -14.07 -14.72 6.66
N ILE A 33 -13.06 -14.10 7.28
CA ILE A 33 -13.22 -13.35 8.52
C ILE A 33 -14.23 -12.22 8.32
N PHE A 34 -14.07 -11.41 7.26
CA PHE A 34 -15.01 -10.32 6.98
C PHE A 34 -16.41 -10.82 6.63
N LEU A 35 -16.54 -11.94 5.94
CA LEU A 35 -17.83 -12.55 5.61
C LEU A 35 -18.58 -13.00 6.89
N ILE A 36 -17.90 -13.73 7.78
CA ILE A 36 -18.47 -14.17 9.06
C ILE A 36 -18.82 -12.96 9.94
N TRP A 37 -17.94 -11.95 9.96
CA TRP A 37 -18.20 -10.73 10.71
C TRP A 37 -19.41 -9.98 10.17
N GLY A 38 -19.56 -9.91 8.85
CA GLY A 38 -20.73 -9.30 8.19
C GLY A 38 -22.06 -9.96 8.54
N PHE A 39 -22.08 -11.27 8.84
CA PHE A 39 -23.30 -11.97 9.28
C PHE A 39 -23.58 -11.86 10.78
N THR A 40 -22.59 -11.48 11.61
CA THR A 40 -22.73 -11.41 13.07
C THR A 40 -23.00 -10.01 13.61
N VAL A 41 -22.77 -8.97 12.80
CA VAL A 41 -23.07 -7.58 13.18
C VAL A 41 -24.55 -7.26 12.96
N ASP A 42 -25.26 -6.98 14.05
CA ASP A 42 -26.68 -6.62 14.06
C ASP A 42 -26.86 -5.18 13.52
N ALA A 43 -27.12 -5.04 12.22
CA ALA A 43 -27.14 -3.76 11.49
C ALA A 43 -28.42 -2.91 11.74
N LYS A 44 -28.93 -2.87 12.98
CA LYS A 44 -30.21 -2.22 13.33
C LYS A 44 -30.26 -0.70 13.13
N SER A 45 -29.13 -0.03 12.87
CA SER A 45 -29.03 1.44 12.68
C SER A 45 -28.81 1.89 11.22
N SER A 46 -28.86 0.98 10.24
CA SER A 46 -28.19 1.20 8.95
C SER A 46 -29.07 1.66 7.79
N ILE A 47 -30.36 1.30 7.71
CA ILE A 47 -31.17 1.59 6.50
C ILE A 47 -31.47 3.09 6.33
N ASP A 48 -31.90 3.77 7.40
CA ASP A 48 -32.14 5.23 7.37
C ASP A 48 -30.84 6.01 7.13
N THR A 49 -29.73 5.52 7.66
CA THR A 49 -28.40 6.10 7.44
C THR A 49 -27.99 5.96 5.97
N VAL A 50 -28.23 4.81 5.34
CA VAL A 50 -27.88 4.58 3.91
C VAL A 50 -28.70 5.47 2.98
N GLN A 51 -30.01 5.59 3.20
CA GLN A 51 -30.87 6.48 2.40
C GLN A 51 -30.42 7.94 2.52
N THR A 52 -30.10 8.38 3.75
CA THR A 52 -29.63 9.75 4.01
C THR A 52 -28.28 10.02 3.35
N VAL A 53 -27.33 9.08 3.45
CA VAL A 53 -26.01 9.18 2.79
C VAL A 53 -26.16 9.21 1.27
N HIS A 54 -27.00 8.35 0.70
CA HIS A 54 -27.26 8.31 -0.73
C HIS A 54 -27.87 9.63 -1.23
N ALA A 55 -28.86 10.16 -0.52
CA ALA A 55 -29.48 11.45 -0.87
C ALA A 55 -28.48 12.61 -0.78
N ALA A 56 -27.64 12.63 0.26
CA ALA A 56 -26.59 13.63 0.45
C ALA A 56 -25.60 13.63 -0.73
N ILE A 57 -25.10 12.46 -1.14
CA ILE A 57 -24.19 12.32 -2.28
C ILE A 57 -24.90 12.72 -3.60
N ALA A 58 -26.12 12.22 -3.83
CA ALA A 58 -26.88 12.51 -5.05
C ALA A 58 -27.24 13.99 -5.22
N SER A 59 -27.30 14.76 -4.12
CA SER A 59 -27.57 16.20 -4.15
C SER A 59 -26.41 17.03 -4.72
N LYS A 60 -25.17 16.52 -4.62
CA LYS A 60 -23.94 17.23 -5.04
C LYS A 60 -23.27 16.61 -6.25
N PHE A 61 -23.32 15.29 -6.40
CA PHE A 61 -22.59 14.57 -7.43
C PHE A 61 -23.50 14.04 -8.54
N ASN A 62 -23.08 14.26 -9.78
CA ASN A 62 -23.68 13.61 -10.95
C ASN A 62 -23.01 12.25 -11.19
N ILE A 63 -23.57 11.19 -10.61
CA ILE A 63 -23.04 9.83 -10.73
C ILE A 63 -23.56 9.20 -12.02
N THR A 64 -22.65 8.97 -12.98
CA THR A 64 -22.98 8.28 -14.24
C THR A 64 -22.00 7.14 -14.51
N PRO A 65 -22.40 6.08 -15.25
CA PRO A 65 -21.49 5.01 -15.63
C PRO A 65 -20.25 5.48 -16.40
N TRP A 66 -20.32 6.65 -17.06
CA TRP A 66 -19.19 7.25 -17.77
C TRP A 66 -18.01 7.55 -16.85
N LEU A 67 -18.24 7.85 -15.57
CA LEU A 67 -17.17 8.11 -14.60
C LEU A 67 -16.21 6.92 -14.45
N PHE A 68 -16.66 5.68 -14.73
CA PHE A 68 -15.81 4.49 -14.74
C PHE A 68 -14.80 4.46 -15.91
N LEU A 69 -14.95 5.34 -16.91
CA LEU A 69 -14.00 5.41 -18.02
C LEU A 69 -12.61 5.83 -17.54
N VAL A 70 -12.50 6.68 -16.51
CA VAL A 70 -11.22 7.08 -15.92
C VAL A 70 -10.46 5.88 -15.35
N PRO A 71 -10.99 5.09 -14.38
CA PRO A 71 -10.29 3.92 -13.88
C PRO A 71 -10.06 2.86 -14.95
N VAL A 72 -10.98 2.68 -15.92
CA VAL A 72 -10.77 1.76 -17.05
C VAL A 72 -9.56 2.16 -17.90
N LEU A 73 -9.38 3.45 -18.20
CA LEU A 73 -8.22 3.95 -18.95
C LEU A 73 -6.91 3.76 -18.16
N VAL A 74 -6.93 4.05 -16.85
CA VAL A 74 -5.77 3.83 -15.97
C VAL A 74 -5.40 2.35 -15.90
N ILE A 75 -6.38 1.46 -15.71
CA ILE A 75 -6.18 0.00 -15.76
C ILE A 75 -5.63 -0.42 -17.13
N GLY A 76 -6.16 0.13 -18.23
CA GLY A 76 -5.66 -0.11 -19.58
C GLY A 76 -4.19 0.28 -19.73
N ALA A 77 -3.76 1.40 -19.15
CA ALA A 77 -2.35 1.81 -19.13
C ALA A 77 -1.47 0.84 -18.33
N ILE A 78 -1.95 0.37 -17.17
CA ILE A 78 -1.26 -0.63 -16.33
C ILE A 78 -1.12 -1.96 -17.08
N LEU A 79 -2.18 -2.43 -17.75
CA LEU A 79 -2.15 -3.66 -18.55
C LEU A 79 -1.16 -3.56 -19.73
N LYS A 80 -0.97 -2.36 -20.28
CA LYS A 80 0.06 -2.06 -21.28
C LYS A 80 1.47 -1.88 -20.70
N LYS A 81 1.66 -2.16 -19.41
CA LYS A 81 2.94 -2.04 -18.69
C LYS A 81 3.50 -0.61 -18.68
N ALA A 82 2.63 0.40 -18.71
CA ALA A 82 3.06 1.79 -18.55
C ALA A 82 3.72 1.99 -17.17
N PRO A 83 4.77 2.82 -17.05
CA PRO A 83 5.36 3.14 -15.76
C PRO A 83 4.31 3.79 -14.82
N ALA A 84 4.44 3.55 -13.51
CA ALA A 84 3.43 3.94 -12.53
C ALA A 84 3.19 5.46 -12.47
N ILE A 85 4.27 6.27 -12.50
CA ILE A 85 4.18 7.73 -12.40
C ILE A 85 3.35 8.33 -13.56
N PRO A 86 3.63 8.04 -14.85
CA PRO A 86 2.79 8.44 -15.97
C PRO A 86 1.33 7.98 -15.86
N ALA A 87 1.08 6.75 -15.42
CA ALA A 87 -0.27 6.21 -15.29
C ALA A 87 -1.09 6.96 -14.21
N LEU A 88 -0.46 7.30 -13.09
CA LEU A 88 -1.08 8.10 -12.02
C LEU A 88 -1.35 9.54 -12.48
N LEU A 89 -0.39 10.18 -13.16
CA LEU A 89 -0.57 11.52 -13.71
C LEU A 89 -1.72 11.57 -14.72
N MET A 90 -1.80 10.56 -15.61
CA MET A 90 -2.91 10.42 -16.55
C MET A 90 -4.25 10.30 -15.80
N GLY A 91 -4.31 9.49 -14.74
CA GLY A 91 -5.49 9.37 -13.90
C GLY A 91 -5.93 10.70 -13.27
N ALA A 92 -4.99 11.47 -12.72
CA ALA A 92 -5.28 12.78 -12.13
C ALA A 92 -5.79 13.79 -13.17
N LEU A 93 -5.16 13.85 -14.35
CA LEU A 93 -5.58 14.74 -15.45
C LEU A 93 -6.96 14.36 -15.99
N LEU A 94 -7.20 13.07 -16.22
CA LEU A 94 -8.51 12.56 -16.64
C LEU A 94 -9.59 12.84 -15.59
N GLY A 95 -9.27 12.68 -14.30
CA GLY A 95 -10.15 13.03 -13.19
C GLY A 95 -10.53 14.51 -13.22
N GLY A 96 -9.56 15.41 -13.43
CA GLY A 96 -9.82 16.84 -13.59
C GLY A 96 -10.70 17.17 -14.80
N ILE A 97 -10.45 16.55 -15.96
CA ILE A 97 -11.28 16.71 -17.15
C ILE A 97 -12.72 16.24 -16.88
N PHE A 98 -12.87 15.09 -16.23
CA PHE A 98 -14.18 14.53 -15.91
C PHE A 98 -14.92 15.37 -14.86
N ALA A 99 -14.21 15.96 -13.89
CA ALA A 99 -14.80 16.90 -12.95
C ALA A 99 -15.39 18.12 -13.68
N ILE A 100 -14.69 18.66 -14.68
CA ILE A 100 -15.21 19.78 -15.49
C ILE A 100 -16.46 19.38 -16.29
N ILE A 101 -16.46 18.19 -16.91
CA ILE A 101 -17.57 17.74 -17.77
C ILE A 101 -18.80 17.32 -16.96
N PHE A 102 -18.61 16.50 -15.94
CA PHE A 102 -19.70 15.86 -15.21
C PHE A 102 -20.07 16.57 -13.92
N GLN A 103 -19.18 17.38 -13.33
CA GLN A 103 -19.38 18.06 -12.05
C GLN A 103 -19.03 19.57 -12.10
N PRO A 104 -19.48 20.32 -13.13
CA PRO A 104 -19.05 21.72 -13.33
C PRO A 104 -19.42 22.62 -12.15
N HIS A 105 -20.58 22.39 -11.51
CA HIS A 105 -21.03 23.17 -10.36
C HIS A 105 -20.09 23.04 -9.15
N LEU A 106 -19.62 21.82 -8.84
CA LEU A 106 -18.68 21.59 -7.75
C LEU A 106 -17.31 22.22 -8.04
N VAL A 107 -16.83 22.14 -9.28
CA VAL A 107 -15.56 22.78 -9.66
C VAL A 107 -15.63 24.30 -9.48
N LEU A 108 -16.76 24.91 -9.83
CA LEU A 108 -16.99 26.34 -9.65
C LEU A 108 -17.13 26.71 -8.15
N GLU A 109 -17.86 25.91 -7.37
CA GLU A 109 -17.98 26.04 -5.91
C GLU A 109 -16.59 26.04 -5.24
N LEU A 110 -15.72 25.09 -5.59
CA LEU A 110 -14.34 25.03 -5.11
C LEU A 110 -13.48 26.22 -5.56
N ALA A 111 -13.72 26.74 -6.76
CA ALA A 111 -13.04 27.95 -7.24
C ALA A 111 -13.48 29.23 -6.51
N GLY A 112 -14.56 29.17 -5.72
CA GLY A 112 -15.14 30.30 -5.00
C GLY A 112 -15.90 31.27 -5.90
N THR A 113 -16.45 30.80 -7.03
CA THR A 113 -17.20 31.62 -7.99
C THR A 113 -18.35 30.85 -8.59
N THR A 114 -19.44 31.54 -8.91
CA THR A 114 -20.58 30.96 -9.66
C THR A 114 -20.49 31.26 -11.15
N VAL A 115 -19.54 32.09 -11.57
CA VAL A 115 -19.38 32.53 -12.96
C VAL A 115 -18.47 31.55 -13.71
N PRO A 116 -18.97 30.86 -14.76
CA PRO A 116 -18.16 29.98 -15.57
C PRO A 116 -17.08 30.76 -16.31
N SER A 117 -15.82 30.41 -16.09
CA SER A 117 -14.68 30.90 -16.87
C SER A 117 -13.62 29.82 -16.96
N ALA A 118 -12.80 29.84 -18.01
CA ALA A 118 -11.69 28.89 -18.16
C ALA A 118 -10.75 28.93 -16.94
N TRP A 119 -10.51 30.13 -16.40
CA TRP A 119 -9.73 30.31 -15.17
C TRP A 119 -10.41 29.71 -13.94
N ALA A 120 -11.74 29.86 -13.79
CA ALA A 120 -12.48 29.26 -12.68
C ALA A 120 -12.41 27.73 -12.69
N TYR A 121 -12.61 27.11 -13.87
CA TYR A 121 -12.50 25.65 -13.98
C TYR A 121 -11.07 25.16 -13.71
N TYR A 122 -10.06 25.85 -14.24
CA TYR A 122 -8.66 25.54 -13.93
C TYR A 122 -8.38 25.67 -12.43
N LYS A 123 -8.78 26.78 -11.81
CA LYS A 123 -8.59 27.05 -10.38
C LYS A 123 -9.28 25.97 -9.53
N GLY A 124 -10.53 25.63 -9.83
CA GLY A 124 -11.29 24.62 -9.08
C GLY A 124 -10.65 23.24 -9.14
N VAL A 125 -10.22 22.80 -10.33
CA VAL A 125 -9.50 21.51 -10.48
C VAL A 125 -8.15 21.54 -9.76
N MET A 126 -7.39 22.64 -9.86
CA MET A 126 -6.12 22.76 -9.16
C MET A 126 -6.30 22.75 -7.64
N LEU A 127 -7.32 23.44 -7.11
CA LEU A 127 -7.64 23.41 -5.69
C LEU A 127 -8.03 22.00 -5.23
N ALA A 128 -8.82 21.27 -6.02
CA ALA A 128 -9.17 19.88 -5.72
C ALA A 128 -7.96 18.94 -5.68
N LEU A 129 -6.98 19.14 -6.56
CA LEU A 129 -5.77 18.31 -6.60
C LEU A 129 -4.75 18.68 -5.51
N TYR A 130 -4.59 19.97 -5.23
CA TYR A 130 -3.51 20.47 -4.39
C TYR A 130 -3.93 20.72 -2.94
N SER A 131 -5.09 21.35 -2.72
CA SER A 131 -5.46 21.96 -1.44
C SER A 131 -6.51 21.14 -0.69
N GLU A 132 -6.88 21.65 0.49
CA GLU A 132 -8.01 21.14 1.25
C GLU A 132 -9.32 21.46 0.53
N THR A 133 -10.18 20.45 0.46
CA THR A 133 -11.52 20.52 -0.09
C THR A 133 -12.49 19.93 0.92
N ASN A 134 -13.63 20.60 1.07
CA ASN A 134 -14.73 20.17 1.91
C ASN A 134 -16.02 20.39 1.12
N ILE A 135 -16.75 19.30 0.88
CA ILE A 135 -18.01 19.34 0.12
C ILE A 135 -19.15 19.21 1.13
N ILE A 136 -19.90 20.30 1.31
CA ILE A 136 -20.99 20.36 2.28
C ILE A 136 -22.26 19.80 1.64
N THR A 137 -22.70 18.64 2.12
CA THR A 137 -23.91 17.91 1.70
C THR A 137 -25.06 18.06 2.70
N GLY A 138 -24.81 18.64 3.87
CA GLY A 138 -25.79 18.78 4.95
C GLY A 138 -25.85 17.58 5.91
N ASN A 139 -25.00 16.58 5.71
CA ASN A 139 -24.80 15.46 6.62
C ASN A 139 -23.33 15.43 7.07
N ALA A 140 -23.06 15.67 8.36
CA ALA A 140 -21.71 15.78 8.88
C ALA A 140 -20.82 14.55 8.60
N SER A 141 -21.38 13.33 8.61
CA SER A 141 -20.61 12.12 8.29
C SER A 141 -20.26 12.02 6.81
N VAL A 142 -21.12 12.52 5.93
CA VAL A 142 -20.86 12.56 4.48
C VAL A 142 -19.90 13.69 4.14
N ASP A 143 -20.00 14.83 4.82
CA ASP A 143 -19.11 15.97 4.66
C ASP A 143 -17.67 15.61 5.06
N ASP A 144 -17.51 14.86 6.16
CA ASP A 144 -16.22 14.33 6.59
C ASP A 144 -15.67 13.31 5.57
N LEU A 145 -16.51 12.39 5.08
CA LEU A 145 -16.13 11.43 4.04
C LEU A 145 -15.70 12.09 2.72
N LEU A 146 -16.30 13.21 2.37
CA LEU A 146 -16.02 13.97 1.14
C LEU A 146 -14.96 15.06 1.34
N SER A 147 -14.39 15.17 2.54
CA SER A 147 -13.28 16.06 2.81
C SER A 147 -11.98 15.41 2.37
N ALA A 148 -11.14 16.17 1.66
CA ALA A 148 -9.84 15.70 1.21
C ALA A 148 -8.81 16.82 1.30
N SER A 149 -7.58 16.48 1.65
CA SER A 149 -6.49 17.46 1.83
C SER A 149 -5.57 17.62 0.61
N GLY A 150 -5.91 16.97 -0.50
CA GLY A 150 -5.12 17.01 -1.74
C GLY A 150 -3.65 16.60 -1.54
N MET A 151 -2.78 17.09 -2.42
CA MET A 151 -1.32 16.91 -2.28
C MET A 151 -0.76 17.59 -1.02
N PHE A 152 -1.39 18.68 -0.54
CA PHE A 152 -0.96 19.38 0.66
C PHE A 152 -1.00 18.49 1.90
N GLY A 153 -2.06 17.71 2.09
CA GLY A 153 -2.18 16.76 3.21
C GLY A 153 -1.13 15.64 3.20
N MET A 154 -0.50 15.38 2.05
CA MET A 154 0.57 14.39 1.92
C MET A 154 1.96 14.95 2.25
N MET A 155 2.10 16.25 2.51
CA MET A 155 3.40 16.89 2.74
C MET A 155 4.16 16.24 3.92
N ASN A 156 3.46 15.91 5.00
CA ASN A 156 4.07 15.21 6.14
C ASN A 156 4.60 13.82 5.76
N THR A 157 3.88 13.08 4.93
CA THR A 157 4.33 11.77 4.41
C THR A 157 5.57 11.95 3.54
N ILE A 158 5.62 12.98 2.69
CA ILE A 158 6.79 13.27 1.85
C ILE A 158 8.02 13.60 2.71
N TRP A 159 7.87 14.46 3.73
CA TRP A 159 8.96 14.77 4.65
C TRP A 159 9.49 13.52 5.35
N LEU A 160 8.58 12.66 5.79
CA LEU A 160 8.92 11.41 6.44
C LEU A 160 9.69 10.48 5.50
N ILE A 161 9.28 10.36 4.22
CA ILE A 161 10.01 9.59 3.19
C ILE A 161 11.43 10.13 3.02
N ILE A 162 11.62 11.45 2.88
CA ILE A 162 12.93 12.06 2.68
C ILE A 162 13.85 11.79 3.87
N CYS A 163 13.35 11.99 5.10
CA CYS A 163 14.08 11.72 6.33
C CYS A 163 14.48 10.24 6.42
N ALA A 164 13.54 9.33 6.15
CA ALA A 164 13.79 7.90 6.23
C ALA A 164 14.78 7.44 5.15
N MET A 165 14.63 7.85 3.89
CA MET A 165 15.57 7.50 2.82
C MET A 165 17.00 7.98 3.13
N THR A 166 17.13 9.18 3.70
CA THR A 166 18.42 9.72 4.14
C THR A 166 19.03 8.85 5.24
N PHE A 167 18.24 8.50 6.27
CA PHE A 167 18.67 7.62 7.35
C PHE A 167 19.07 6.22 6.86
N GLY A 168 18.24 5.59 6.01
CA GLY A 168 18.52 4.30 5.39
C GLY A 168 19.82 4.30 4.58
N GLY A 169 20.07 5.38 3.81
CA GLY A 169 21.31 5.56 3.06
C GLY A 169 22.55 5.66 3.95
N VAL A 170 22.48 6.39 5.06
CA VAL A 170 23.58 6.51 6.04
C VAL A 170 23.85 5.17 6.74
N MET A 171 22.81 4.45 7.16
CA MET A 171 22.97 3.13 7.79
C MET A 171 23.58 2.08 6.84
N GLU A 172 23.21 2.12 5.56
CA GLU A 172 23.78 1.22 4.53
C GLU A 172 25.25 1.53 4.27
N SER A 173 25.57 2.80 3.99
CA SER A 173 26.93 3.25 3.68
C SER A 173 27.92 3.08 4.85
N SER A 174 27.44 3.15 6.09
CA SER A 174 28.24 2.90 7.30
C SER A 174 28.41 1.41 7.64
N GLY A 175 27.72 0.50 6.96
CA GLY A 175 27.76 -0.94 7.24
C GLY A 175 27.03 -1.37 8.52
N MET A 176 26.32 -0.45 9.20
CA MET A 176 25.55 -0.75 10.41
C MET A 176 24.47 -1.81 10.15
N LEU A 177 23.83 -1.75 8.98
CA LEU A 177 22.79 -2.71 8.59
C LEU A 177 23.33 -4.14 8.47
N LYS A 178 24.51 -4.28 7.85
CA LYS A 178 25.20 -5.57 7.75
C LYS A 178 25.54 -6.12 9.13
N ARG A 179 26.02 -5.29 10.05
CA ARG A 179 26.35 -5.74 11.42
C ARG A 179 25.14 -6.26 12.19
N ILE A 180 23.98 -5.60 12.05
CA ILE A 180 22.71 -6.06 12.61
C ILE A 180 22.32 -7.40 11.97
N ALA A 181 22.51 -7.55 10.66
CA ALA A 181 22.18 -8.78 9.92
C ALA A 181 22.93 -9.99 10.42
N ASP A 182 24.26 -9.88 10.48
CA ASP A 182 25.15 -10.96 10.90
C ASP A 182 24.74 -11.43 12.30
N SER A 183 24.30 -10.49 13.15
CA SER A 183 23.87 -10.77 14.51
C SER A 183 22.55 -11.55 14.61
N ILE A 184 21.66 -11.43 13.63
CA ILE A 184 20.38 -12.15 13.58
C ILE A 184 20.53 -13.48 12.84
N ILE A 185 21.31 -13.51 11.75
CA ILE A 185 21.52 -14.69 10.89
C ILE A 185 22.12 -15.87 11.65
N GLN A 186 22.98 -15.61 12.64
CA GLN A 186 23.59 -16.64 13.48
C GLN A 186 22.59 -17.55 14.23
N TYR A 187 21.33 -17.13 14.41
CA TYR A 187 20.28 -17.93 15.04
C TYR A 187 19.41 -18.72 14.05
N ALA A 188 19.57 -18.49 12.74
CA ALA A 188 18.70 -19.06 11.73
C ALA A 188 19.22 -20.42 11.22
N HIS A 189 19.07 -21.53 11.96
CA HIS A 189 19.69 -22.82 11.57
C HIS A 189 18.95 -23.64 10.47
N SER A 190 17.68 -23.34 10.19
CA SER A 190 16.84 -24.03 9.20
C SER A 190 16.28 -23.06 8.14
N THR A 191 15.67 -23.58 7.07
CA THR A 191 14.95 -22.74 6.10
C THR A 191 13.75 -22.02 6.72
N GLY A 192 13.00 -22.70 7.59
CA GLY A 192 11.89 -22.10 8.33
C GLY A 192 12.35 -20.94 9.22
N SER A 193 13.40 -21.16 10.01
CA SER A 193 13.98 -20.09 10.85
C SER A 193 14.59 -18.97 10.03
N LEU A 194 15.18 -19.25 8.86
CA LEU A 194 15.71 -18.20 7.97
C LEU A 194 14.60 -17.28 7.46
N VAL A 195 13.49 -17.85 6.98
CA VAL A 195 12.31 -17.07 6.56
C VAL A 195 11.70 -16.32 7.74
N ALA A 196 11.59 -16.95 8.90
CA ALA A 196 11.10 -16.30 10.12
C ALA A 196 11.99 -15.13 10.55
N SER A 197 13.31 -15.29 10.53
CA SER A 197 14.26 -14.22 10.82
C SER A 197 14.15 -13.07 9.81
N THR A 198 14.05 -13.38 8.51
CA THR A 198 13.83 -12.36 7.47
C THR A 198 12.52 -11.60 7.71
N ALA A 199 11.42 -12.32 7.95
CA ALA A 199 10.11 -11.72 8.17
C ALA A 199 10.09 -10.86 9.44
N ALA A 200 10.61 -11.37 10.55
CA ALA A 200 10.74 -10.65 11.81
C ALA A 200 11.61 -9.39 11.64
N THR A 201 12.71 -9.49 10.90
CA THR A 201 13.57 -8.33 10.60
C THR A 201 12.79 -7.27 9.83
N CYS A 202 12.03 -7.65 8.79
CA CYS A 202 11.17 -6.70 8.05
C CYS A 202 10.16 -6.00 8.97
N VAL A 203 9.49 -6.75 9.85
CA VAL A 203 8.52 -6.19 10.82
C VAL A 203 9.21 -5.25 11.80
N VAL A 204 10.37 -5.61 12.34
CA VAL A 204 11.18 -4.74 13.22
C VAL A 204 11.56 -3.46 12.49
N PHE A 205 11.98 -3.54 11.23
CA PHE A 205 12.26 -2.34 10.43
C PHE A 205 11.01 -1.52 10.19
N ASN A 206 9.83 -2.09 9.97
CA ASN A 206 8.61 -1.29 9.88
C ASN A 206 8.23 -0.61 11.19
N LEU A 207 8.47 -1.26 12.34
CA LEU A 207 8.20 -0.71 13.66
C LEU A 207 9.21 0.36 14.08
N THR A 208 10.47 0.23 13.69
CA THR A 208 11.56 1.12 14.14
C THR A 208 11.95 2.16 13.10
N ALA A 209 11.85 1.83 11.82
CA ALA A 209 12.06 2.74 10.72
C ALA A 209 10.70 3.19 10.18
N SER A 210 10.58 4.50 9.96
CA SER A 210 9.35 5.11 9.49
C SER A 210 9.06 4.86 8.00
N ASP A 211 9.74 3.95 7.32
CA ASP A 211 9.56 3.79 5.87
C ASP A 211 9.68 2.36 5.35
N GLN A 212 8.72 1.99 4.49
CA GLN A 212 8.62 0.67 3.87
C GLN A 212 9.85 0.32 3.03
N TYR A 213 10.49 1.29 2.35
CA TYR A 213 11.67 1.04 1.52
C TYR A 213 12.78 0.41 2.35
N ILE A 214 13.04 0.93 3.55
CA ILE A 214 14.05 0.37 4.46
C ILE A 214 13.66 -1.06 4.85
N SER A 215 12.39 -1.30 5.19
CA SER A 215 11.92 -2.63 5.59
C SER A 215 12.07 -3.72 4.52
N ILE A 216 12.27 -3.34 3.26
CA ILE A 216 12.43 -4.27 2.12
C ILE A 216 13.88 -4.30 1.64
N VAL A 217 14.49 -3.14 1.38
CA VAL A 217 15.85 -3.06 0.83
C VAL A 217 16.88 -3.62 1.78
N VAL A 218 16.76 -3.26 3.05
CA VAL A 218 17.74 -3.61 4.06
C VAL A 218 17.72 -5.12 4.31
N PRO A 219 16.59 -5.75 4.71
CA PRO A 219 16.54 -7.20 4.83
C PRO A 219 16.83 -7.92 3.51
N GLY A 220 16.42 -7.37 2.36
CA GLY A 220 16.69 -7.98 1.07
C GLY A 220 18.19 -8.11 0.78
N ARG A 221 18.97 -7.04 1.00
CA ARG A 221 20.42 -7.07 0.85
C ARG A 221 21.11 -7.93 1.92
N MET A 222 20.63 -7.83 3.16
CA MET A 222 21.18 -8.55 4.31
C MET A 222 21.08 -10.07 4.15
N TYR A 223 19.91 -10.57 3.72
CA TYR A 223 19.64 -12.01 3.67
C TYR A 223 19.91 -12.66 2.30
N ALA A 224 20.03 -11.89 1.21
CA ALA A 224 20.26 -12.45 -0.13
C ALA A 224 21.46 -13.43 -0.21
N PRO A 225 22.65 -13.12 0.36
CA PRO A 225 23.78 -14.06 0.35
C PRO A 225 23.44 -15.38 1.05
N THR A 226 22.84 -15.33 2.24
CA THR A 226 22.48 -16.53 3.02
C THR A 226 21.43 -17.39 2.33
N TYR A 227 20.45 -16.79 1.66
CA TYR A 227 19.48 -17.56 0.85
C TYR A 227 20.20 -18.30 -0.29
N LYS A 228 21.15 -17.63 -0.95
CA LYS A 228 21.94 -18.22 -2.04
C LYS A 228 22.86 -19.35 -1.55
N GLU A 229 23.58 -19.14 -0.45
CA GLU A 229 24.45 -20.15 0.20
C GLU A 229 23.67 -21.42 0.58
N ARG A 230 22.40 -21.28 1.00
CA ARG A 230 21.52 -22.41 1.29
C ARG A 230 20.86 -23.03 0.07
N GLY A 231 21.22 -22.60 -1.13
CA GLY A 231 20.66 -23.10 -2.38
C GLY A 231 19.19 -22.76 -2.55
N LEU A 232 18.69 -21.68 -1.94
CA LEU A 232 17.30 -21.21 -2.10
C LEU A 232 17.21 -20.25 -3.29
N ALA A 233 16.15 -20.40 -4.07
CA ALA A 233 15.89 -19.52 -5.19
C ALA A 233 15.49 -18.10 -4.68
N PRO A 234 15.83 -17.03 -5.40
CA PRO A 234 15.61 -15.64 -4.97
C PRO A 234 14.13 -15.30 -4.73
N GLU A 235 13.21 -16.04 -5.35
CA GLU A 235 11.77 -15.88 -5.17
C GLU A 235 11.35 -16.08 -3.71
N ASN A 236 12.02 -16.97 -2.95
CA ASN A 236 11.72 -17.20 -1.55
C ASN A 236 11.99 -15.96 -0.70
N LEU A 237 13.13 -15.29 -0.94
CA LEU A 237 13.46 -14.04 -0.28
C LEU A 237 12.48 -12.96 -0.72
N SER A 238 12.27 -12.79 -2.03
CA SER A 238 11.37 -11.77 -2.57
C SER A 238 9.95 -11.88 -1.99
N ARG A 239 9.42 -13.10 -1.89
CA ARG A 239 8.10 -13.38 -1.31
C ARG A 239 8.08 -13.01 0.16
N THR A 240 9.11 -13.40 0.91
CA THR A 240 9.20 -13.07 2.33
C THR A 240 9.23 -11.57 2.54
N LEU A 241 10.05 -10.82 1.78
CA LEU A 241 10.12 -9.37 1.85
C LEU A 241 8.78 -8.69 1.57
N GLU A 242 8.02 -9.16 0.58
CA GLU A 242 6.71 -8.60 0.30
C GLU A 242 5.69 -8.99 1.39
N ASP A 243 5.61 -10.28 1.73
CA ASP A 243 4.65 -10.84 2.70
C ASP A 243 4.85 -10.29 4.12
N SER A 244 6.03 -9.75 4.46
CA SER A 244 6.27 -9.09 5.74
C SER A 244 6.52 -7.60 5.62
N GLY A 245 7.52 -7.17 4.84
CA GLY A 245 7.95 -5.77 4.79
C GLY A 245 6.93 -4.85 4.11
N THR A 246 6.31 -5.30 3.01
CA THR A 246 5.32 -4.46 2.32
C THR A 246 4.04 -4.34 3.14
N VAL A 247 3.47 -5.47 3.57
CA VAL A 247 2.14 -5.48 4.17
C VAL A 247 2.12 -4.90 5.58
N THR A 248 3.17 -5.08 6.39
CA THR A 248 3.14 -4.59 7.78
C THR A 248 3.41 -3.08 7.92
N SER A 249 3.89 -2.42 6.87
CA SER A 249 4.11 -0.96 6.88
C SER A 249 2.81 -0.19 7.13
N ALA A 250 1.69 -0.65 6.56
CA ALA A 250 0.40 0.02 6.69
C ALA A 250 -0.21 -0.04 8.10
N ILE A 251 0.28 -0.93 8.98
CA ILE A 251 -0.22 -1.03 10.36
C ILE A 251 0.70 -0.33 11.38
N VAL A 252 1.67 0.46 10.92
CA VAL A 252 2.56 1.23 11.82
C VAL A 252 2.26 2.73 11.67
N PRO A 253 1.77 3.43 12.70
CA PRO A 253 1.27 4.80 12.57
C PRO A 253 2.30 5.83 12.06
N TRP A 254 3.54 5.65 12.48
CA TRP A 254 4.66 6.52 12.09
C TRP A 254 5.41 5.99 10.85
N ASN A 255 4.85 5.02 10.14
CA ASN A 255 5.39 4.54 8.87
C ASN A 255 4.64 5.19 7.69
N THR A 256 5.30 5.33 6.55
CA THR A 256 4.75 6.04 5.38
C THR A 256 3.41 5.48 4.90
N CYS A 257 3.25 4.17 4.80
CA CYS A 257 1.97 3.58 4.41
C CYS A 257 0.92 3.74 5.52
N GLY A 258 1.29 3.62 6.79
CA GLY A 258 0.35 3.82 7.90
C GLY A 258 -0.19 5.25 7.94
N ALA A 259 0.69 6.24 7.79
CA ALA A 259 0.36 7.65 7.69
C ALA A 259 -0.49 7.95 6.45
N TYR A 260 -0.14 7.38 5.30
CA TYR A 260 -0.94 7.53 4.08
C TYR A 260 -2.35 6.98 4.26
N GLN A 261 -2.49 5.77 4.78
CA GLN A 261 -3.80 5.15 5.01
C GLN A 261 -4.62 5.94 6.04
N SER A 262 -4.02 6.46 7.11
CA SER A 262 -4.76 7.29 8.07
C SER A 262 -5.27 8.59 7.47
N THR A 263 -4.49 9.21 6.59
CA THR A 263 -4.90 10.44 5.90
C THR A 263 -6.01 10.17 4.89
N VAL A 264 -5.91 9.08 4.12
CA VAL A 264 -6.92 8.72 3.11
C VAL A 264 -8.22 8.23 3.75
N LEU A 265 -8.14 7.46 4.84
CA LEU A 265 -9.32 6.94 5.52
C LEU A 265 -9.95 7.92 6.51
N GLY A 266 -9.29 9.06 6.79
CA GLY A 266 -9.77 10.04 7.77
C GLY A 266 -9.75 9.54 9.22
N VAL A 267 -9.13 8.40 9.51
CA VAL A 267 -9.08 7.79 10.84
C VAL A 267 -7.67 7.42 11.24
N SER A 268 -7.36 7.47 12.55
CA SER A 268 -6.03 7.10 13.04
C SER A 268 -5.66 5.65 12.67
N THR A 269 -4.36 5.37 12.54
CA THR A 269 -3.88 4.00 12.28
C THR A 269 -4.36 3.01 13.32
N PHE A 270 -4.41 3.39 14.60
CA PHE A 270 -4.92 2.52 15.66
C PHE A 270 -6.42 2.21 15.52
N ALA A 271 -7.19 3.05 14.83
CA ALA A 271 -8.61 2.81 14.59
C ALA A 271 -8.83 1.72 13.52
N TYR A 272 -8.10 1.76 12.40
CA TYR A 272 -8.26 0.74 11.34
C TYR A 272 -7.38 -0.50 11.56
N MET A 273 -6.29 -0.40 12.32
CA MET A 273 -5.32 -1.48 12.53
C MET A 273 -5.96 -2.81 12.93
N PRO A 274 -6.91 -2.89 13.88
CA PRO A 274 -7.53 -4.17 14.28
C PRO A 274 -8.26 -4.89 13.13
N TYR A 275 -8.64 -4.17 12.08
CA TYR A 275 -9.35 -4.68 10.92
C TYR A 275 -8.39 -5.09 9.78
N ALA A 276 -7.09 -4.80 9.90
CA ALA A 276 -6.07 -5.09 8.88
C ALA A 276 -5.60 -6.56 8.93
N PHE A 277 -6.54 -7.52 8.91
CA PHE A 277 -6.25 -8.96 9.08
C PHE A 277 -5.22 -9.49 8.08
N PHE A 278 -5.29 -9.07 6.81
CA PHE A 278 -4.33 -9.47 5.79
C PHE A 278 -2.88 -9.12 6.18
N ASN A 279 -2.68 -7.92 6.75
CA ASN A 279 -1.38 -7.39 7.13
C ASN A 279 -0.75 -8.17 8.30
N PHE A 280 -1.58 -8.70 9.21
CA PHE A 280 -1.12 -9.58 10.29
C PHE A 280 -0.92 -11.03 9.84
N LEU A 281 -1.81 -11.55 8.99
CA LEU A 281 -1.79 -12.95 8.57
C LEU A 281 -0.71 -13.24 7.53
N SER A 282 -0.39 -12.30 6.66
CA SER A 282 0.57 -12.49 5.57
C SER A 282 1.98 -12.87 6.06
N PRO A 283 2.60 -12.19 7.05
CA PRO A 283 3.88 -12.61 7.61
C PRO A 283 3.81 -14.01 8.24
N LEU A 284 2.70 -14.31 8.93
CA LEU A 284 2.51 -15.62 9.56
C LEU A 284 2.39 -16.72 8.50
N MET A 285 1.66 -16.47 7.41
CA MET A 285 1.47 -17.40 6.30
C MET A 285 2.80 -17.78 5.64
N THR A 286 3.66 -16.79 5.36
CA THR A 286 4.95 -17.04 4.72
C THR A 286 5.89 -17.84 5.63
N ILE A 287 5.84 -17.59 6.95
CA ILE A 287 6.56 -18.36 7.96
C ILE A 287 6.04 -19.80 8.04
N THR A 288 4.73 -19.99 8.10
CA THR A 288 4.10 -21.33 8.11
C THR A 288 4.49 -22.13 6.87
N TYR A 289 4.46 -21.52 5.68
CA TYR A 289 4.88 -22.18 4.44
C TYR A 289 6.35 -22.63 4.48
N ALA A 290 7.22 -21.81 5.09
CA ALA A 290 8.63 -22.15 5.22
C ALA A 290 8.90 -23.30 6.21
N TYR A 291 8.19 -23.35 7.34
CA TYR A 291 8.31 -24.46 8.29
C TYR A 291 7.72 -25.77 7.74
N LEU A 292 6.63 -25.70 6.97
CA LEU A 292 6.01 -26.86 6.33
C LEU A 292 6.72 -27.29 5.03
N GLY A 293 7.70 -26.52 4.55
CA GLY A 293 8.39 -26.80 3.29
C GLY A 293 7.52 -26.63 2.04
N ILE A 294 6.40 -25.92 2.14
CA ILE A 294 5.45 -25.73 1.05
C ILE A 294 5.99 -24.68 0.09
N LYS A 295 6.22 -25.08 -1.17
CA LYS A 295 6.67 -24.18 -2.26
C LYS A 295 7.87 -23.36 -1.80
N ILE A 296 8.93 -24.08 -1.40
CA ILE A 296 10.27 -23.56 -1.13
C ILE A 296 11.19 -24.00 -2.26
N ARG A 297 11.40 -23.12 -3.23
CA ARG A 297 12.15 -23.39 -4.46
C ARG A 297 13.65 -23.40 -4.17
N LYS A 298 14.36 -24.40 -4.68
CA LYS A 298 15.83 -24.47 -4.64
C LYS A 298 16.44 -24.00 -5.96
N LEU A 299 17.69 -23.55 -5.92
CA LEU A 299 18.49 -23.26 -7.12
C LEU A 299 18.67 -24.54 -7.95
N ALA A 300 18.65 -24.41 -9.28
CA ALA A 300 18.78 -25.54 -10.20
C ALA A 300 20.19 -26.20 -10.16
N SER A 301 21.21 -25.44 -9.75
CA SER A 301 22.55 -25.92 -9.43
C SER A 301 22.99 -25.28 -8.11
N LYS A 302 23.57 -26.06 -7.19
CA LYS A 302 24.30 -25.46 -6.05
C LYS A 302 25.43 -24.60 -6.63
N PRO A 303 25.70 -23.40 -6.09
CA PRO A 303 26.94 -22.69 -6.40
C PRO A 303 28.11 -23.63 -6.12
N SER A 304 29.08 -23.75 -7.04
CA SER A 304 30.34 -24.40 -6.71
C SER A 304 31.02 -23.57 -5.61
N ASP A 305 31.52 -24.26 -4.59
CA ASP A 305 32.40 -23.67 -3.57
C ASP A 305 33.76 -23.42 -4.25
N ASP A 306 33.92 -22.31 -4.95
CA ASP A 306 35.21 -21.79 -5.43
C ASP A 306 35.48 -20.41 -4.82
#